data_AF-U5WBI7-F1
#
_entry.id   AF-U5WBI7-F1
#
_cell.length_a   1.000
_cell.length_b   1.000
_cell.length_c   1.000
_cell.angle_alpha   90.00
_cell.angle_beta   90.00
_cell.angle_gamma   90.00
#
_symmetry.space_group_name_H-M   'P 1'
#
loop_
_entity.id
_entity.type
_entity.pdbx_description
1 polymer ?
#
loop_
_entity_poly.entity_id
_entity_poly.type
_entity_poly.pdbx_seq_one_letter_code
_entity_poly.pdbx_strand_id
1 'polypeptide(L)'
;MVAAALLAAGTLHATGQSAAAAPAAAWTPADVFTAAAPVNPTPDGVWTLAQGSGFDTGTYRPLTAYTGGNCGFGGYRAFSDPSGLPLIGHNGSGGDITNAAGTCTTPFTIPAGTVVVHPMSTDAVIMWTSPVSGRVDIRGRLWDADTTCGNGVSWKLGIVPLGLGPATPLASGAFDNGGTSTIEGAATSAQTVAKGSRIILVVDDAGDTTCDLTDVDLRISSTGGAGFAYVAMGDSYSSGEGSPENTFFKDTVIPDPPTGGSRGCHRSSKAWATNIAATRKLSGDQWKFAACSGGVLNDFFTQRGDEAPQVSHLSDSTKLVTMTIGGNDVGFSKIVADCVFDQLRQRGSPGCRQSGRTAHTTAEDGLKKLEGTMTIGGQERSLADVYSFVAGRIALDGKVVVAQYPRLFASGKAFYRELPLRLTPSCRVGTAHAGAKGVAFASIPVYVSKADADYLNEVLDRGNALIAKAVDKANETLKAQGRPAQVVLADGVNKQFDRDRVCDVTPHLNGVILHGLQKSTDSKNVHKDPDNRSFHPNTDGQSDYARAVKDKLN
;
A
#
# COMPACT_ATOMS: atom_id res chain seq x y z
N MET A 1 71.37 13.61 10.00
CA MET A 1 70.26 14.52 10.34
C MET A 1 68.97 13.73 10.27
N VAL A 2 68.44 13.37 11.43
CA VAL A 2 67.14 12.70 11.62
C VAL A 2 66.16 13.81 11.99
N ALA A 3 65.00 13.88 11.34
CA ALA A 3 63.88 14.69 11.81
C ALA A 3 62.58 13.90 11.58
N ALA A 4 62.06 13.37 12.67
CA ALA A 4 60.72 12.80 12.77
C ALA A 4 59.70 13.95 12.88
N ALA A 5 58.60 13.87 12.13
CA ALA A 5 57.45 14.75 12.28
C ALA A 5 56.24 13.94 12.75
N LEU A 6 55.74 14.30 13.94
CA LEU A 6 54.57 13.74 14.60
C LEU A 6 53.29 13.97 13.77
N LEU A 7 52.47 12.92 13.63
CA LEU A 7 51.06 13.02 13.25
C LEU A 7 50.23 13.33 14.51
N ALA A 8 49.67 14.53 14.59
CA ALA A 8 48.66 14.89 15.58
C ALA A 8 47.27 14.43 15.09
N ALA A 9 46.64 13.53 15.84
CA ALA A 9 45.25 13.14 15.64
C ALA A 9 44.33 14.23 16.23
N GLY A 10 43.72 15.03 15.36
CA GLY A 10 42.63 15.94 15.72
C GLY A 10 41.29 15.22 15.67
N THR A 11 40.68 14.99 16.83
CA THR A 11 39.31 14.50 16.97
C THR A 11 38.33 15.65 16.66
N LEU A 12 37.76 15.67 15.45
CA LEU A 12 36.58 16.50 15.18
C LEU A 12 35.37 15.89 15.91
N HIS A 13 34.95 16.53 17.00
CA HIS A 13 33.62 16.33 17.57
C HIS A 13 32.61 16.96 16.61
N ALA A 14 31.91 16.12 15.83
CA ALA A 14 30.73 16.54 15.11
C ALA A 14 29.60 16.76 16.11
N THR A 15 29.29 18.03 16.41
CA THR A 15 28.05 18.42 17.09
C THR A 15 26.90 18.15 16.12
N GLY A 16 26.31 16.96 16.21
CA GLY A 16 25.06 16.64 15.54
C GLY A 16 23.93 17.47 16.14
N GLN A 17 23.64 18.61 15.52
CA GLN A 17 22.32 19.23 15.69
C GLN A 17 21.32 18.30 15.02
N SER A 18 20.56 17.57 15.85
CA SER A 18 19.31 16.93 15.44
C SER A 18 18.47 18.01 14.76
N ALA A 19 18.16 17.81 13.48
CA ALA A 19 17.14 18.62 12.81
C ALA A 19 15.85 18.43 13.60
N ALA A 20 15.38 19.52 14.24
CA ALA A 20 14.12 19.51 14.96
C ALA A 20 13.02 19.00 14.00
N ALA A 21 12.35 17.92 14.40
CA ALA A 21 11.21 17.40 13.67
C ALA A 21 10.20 18.54 13.45
N ALA A 22 9.70 18.68 12.22
CA ALA A 22 8.61 19.60 11.93
C ALA A 22 7.46 19.35 12.93
N PRO A 23 6.81 20.39 13.48
CA PRO A 23 5.77 20.20 14.47
C PRO A 23 4.66 19.31 13.88
N ALA A 24 4.31 18.27 14.61
CA ALA A 24 3.15 17.43 14.37
C ALA A 24 1.92 18.29 14.05
N ALA A 25 1.32 18.10 12.86
CA ALA A 25 0.04 18.73 12.54
C ALA A 25 -1.01 18.25 13.55
N ALA A 26 -1.83 19.16 14.06
CA ALA A 26 -2.88 18.83 15.02
C ALA A 26 -4.18 19.54 14.65
N TRP A 27 -5.29 18.89 14.95
CA TRP A 27 -6.65 19.32 14.61
C TRP A 27 -7.53 19.21 15.85
N THR A 28 -8.44 20.17 16.00
CA THR A 28 -9.44 20.20 17.07
C THR A 28 -10.83 20.57 16.51
N PRO A 29 -11.94 20.10 17.07
CA PRO A 29 -13.27 20.49 16.57
C PRO A 29 -13.54 22.00 16.64
N ALA A 30 -12.82 22.73 17.51
CA ALA A 30 -12.87 24.19 17.59
C ALA A 30 -12.44 24.88 16.28
N ASP A 31 -11.65 24.20 15.43
CA ASP A 31 -11.17 24.71 14.14
C ASP A 31 -12.33 25.18 13.23
N VAL A 32 -13.51 24.54 13.34
CA VAL A 32 -14.75 24.91 12.62
C VAL A 32 -15.15 26.37 12.88
N PHE A 33 -14.91 26.87 14.09
CA PHE A 33 -15.36 28.18 14.54
C PHE A 33 -14.31 29.28 14.34
N THR A 34 -13.16 29.00 13.74
CA THR A 34 -12.07 29.99 13.61
C THR A 34 -12.40 31.13 12.63
N ALA A 35 -13.19 30.87 11.59
CA ALA A 35 -13.61 31.89 10.63
C ALA A 35 -14.68 32.83 11.23
N ALA A 36 -14.72 34.10 10.81
CA ALA A 36 -15.74 35.05 11.27
C ALA A 36 -17.18 34.62 10.92
N ALA A 37 -17.36 34.00 9.75
CA ALA A 37 -18.59 33.35 9.31
C ALA A 37 -18.28 31.86 9.08
N PRO A 38 -18.44 31.00 10.09
CA PRO A 38 -18.09 29.60 9.99
C PRO A 38 -19.13 28.88 9.14
N VAL A 39 -18.71 27.82 8.47
CA VAL A 39 -19.59 26.94 7.71
C VAL A 39 -19.36 25.51 8.15
N ASN A 40 -20.41 24.71 8.10
CA ASN A 40 -20.36 23.31 8.46
C ASN A 40 -21.06 22.47 7.39
N PRO A 41 -20.38 21.49 6.76
CA PRO A 41 -18.97 21.11 6.94
C PRO A 41 -17.97 22.23 6.61
N THR A 42 -16.74 22.14 7.15
CA THR A 42 -15.68 23.10 6.82
C THR A 42 -15.35 23.07 5.32
N PRO A 43 -14.89 24.18 4.70
CA PRO A 43 -14.62 24.22 3.25
C PRO A 43 -13.58 23.22 2.76
N ASP A 44 -12.62 22.84 3.62
CA ASP A 44 -11.61 21.82 3.37
C ASP A 44 -12.10 20.39 3.68
N GLY A 45 -13.30 20.25 4.26
CA GLY A 45 -13.93 19.01 4.65
C GLY A 45 -13.29 18.30 5.84
N VAL A 46 -12.34 18.93 6.54
CA VAL A 46 -11.61 18.32 7.66
C VAL A 46 -12.54 18.08 8.85
N TRP A 47 -13.48 18.97 9.12
CA TRP A 47 -14.44 18.80 10.21
C TRP A 47 -15.88 18.88 9.70
N THR A 48 -16.71 17.97 10.22
CA THR A 48 -18.16 18.00 10.07
C THR A 48 -18.81 17.79 11.43
N LEU A 49 -19.65 18.74 11.83
CA LEU A 49 -20.53 18.64 12.99
C LEU A 49 -21.89 18.13 12.52
N ALA A 50 -22.42 17.06 13.10
CA ALA A 50 -23.62 16.42 12.60
C ALA A 50 -24.51 15.90 13.74
N GLN A 51 -25.75 15.57 13.38
CA GLN A 51 -26.62 14.68 14.14
C GLN A 51 -26.63 13.28 13.51
N GLY A 52 -26.95 12.25 14.28
CA GLY A 52 -27.00 10.88 13.77
C GLY A 52 -27.46 9.86 14.81
N SER A 53 -27.22 8.58 14.51
CA SER A 53 -27.41 7.49 15.47
C SER A 53 -26.29 6.46 15.37
N GLY A 54 -25.62 6.20 16.49
CA GLY A 54 -24.51 5.28 16.63
C GLY A 54 -23.43 5.49 15.56
N PHE A 55 -22.83 4.38 15.10
CA PHE A 55 -21.85 4.37 14.01
C PHE A 55 -22.47 4.13 12.62
N ASP A 56 -23.76 4.43 12.44
CA ASP A 56 -24.40 4.38 11.12
C ASP A 56 -24.24 5.71 10.38
N THR A 57 -23.17 5.81 9.60
CA THR A 57 -22.86 7.00 8.81
C THR A 57 -23.94 7.39 7.79
N GLY A 58 -24.85 6.48 7.43
CA GLY A 58 -25.99 6.79 6.55
C GLY A 58 -27.04 7.70 7.21
N THR A 59 -27.10 7.69 8.54
CA THR A 59 -28.01 8.53 9.33
C THR A 59 -27.50 9.95 9.49
N TYR A 60 -26.20 10.19 9.26
CA TYR A 60 -25.59 11.46 9.64
C TYR A 60 -26.07 12.62 8.78
N ARG A 61 -26.46 13.72 9.44
CA ARG A 61 -26.89 14.96 8.79
C ARG A 61 -26.12 16.14 9.39
N PRO A 62 -25.37 16.91 8.58
CA PRO A 62 -24.65 18.08 9.08
C PRO A 62 -25.60 19.10 9.74
N LEU A 63 -25.15 19.71 10.84
CA LEU A 63 -25.87 20.79 11.53
C LEU A 63 -25.64 22.10 10.76
N THR A 64 -26.70 22.74 10.28
CA THR A 64 -26.59 23.89 9.36
C THR A 64 -27.12 25.19 9.94
N ALA A 65 -27.88 25.16 11.04
CA ALA A 65 -28.37 26.37 11.70
C ALA A 65 -27.27 26.93 12.61
N TYR A 66 -26.76 28.13 12.28
CA TYR A 66 -25.66 28.76 13.01
C TYR A 66 -26.14 29.91 13.90
N THR A 67 -25.65 29.96 15.15
CA THR A 67 -25.84 31.10 16.06
C THR A 67 -24.49 31.62 16.55
N GLY A 68 -24.30 32.95 16.55
CA GLY A 68 -23.05 33.60 16.99
C GLY A 68 -23.04 34.06 18.45
N GLY A 69 -24.18 33.96 19.14
CA GLY A 69 -24.37 34.38 20.51
C GLY A 69 -25.46 33.54 21.17
N ASN A 70 -25.22 32.24 21.26
CA ASN A 70 -26.18 31.28 21.75
C ASN A 70 -26.60 31.62 23.20
N CYS A 71 -27.90 31.58 23.47
CA CYS A 71 -28.53 32.09 24.70
C CYS A 71 -28.12 33.52 25.11
N GLY A 72 -27.74 34.38 24.15
CA GLY A 72 -27.34 35.76 24.43
C GLY A 72 -25.91 35.93 24.92
N PHE A 73 -25.11 34.86 25.03
CA PHE A 73 -23.69 34.95 25.39
C PHE A 73 -22.85 35.29 24.17
N GLY A 74 -22.29 36.50 24.12
CA GLY A 74 -21.39 36.91 23.05
C GLY A 74 -20.16 35.99 22.96
N GLY A 75 -19.91 35.46 21.77
CA GLY A 75 -18.80 34.52 21.55
C GLY A 75 -19.14 33.05 21.82
N TYR A 76 -20.35 32.74 22.32
CA TYR A 76 -20.86 31.37 22.33
C TYR A 76 -21.46 31.04 20.96
N ARG A 77 -20.67 30.33 20.15
CA ARG A 77 -20.99 30.09 18.74
C ARG A 77 -21.42 28.65 18.57
N ALA A 78 -22.51 28.37 17.87
CA ALA A 78 -23.03 27.03 17.78
C ALA A 78 -23.63 26.69 16.42
N PHE A 79 -23.56 25.40 16.07
CA PHE A 79 -24.35 24.79 15.02
C PHE A 79 -25.39 23.87 15.65
N SER A 80 -26.61 23.92 15.14
CA SER A 80 -27.70 23.03 15.53
C SER A 80 -28.45 22.52 14.31
N ASP A 81 -29.41 21.63 14.54
CA ASP A 81 -30.44 21.37 13.58
C ASP A 81 -31.40 22.59 13.48
N PRO A 82 -32.34 22.61 12.52
CA PRO A 82 -33.33 23.68 12.42
C PRO A 82 -34.30 23.79 13.61
N SER A 83 -34.44 22.75 14.44
CA SER A 83 -35.27 22.77 15.65
C SER A 83 -34.53 23.28 16.90
N GLY A 84 -33.21 23.44 16.81
CA GLY A 84 -32.33 23.97 17.84
C GLY A 84 -31.44 22.93 18.51
N LEU A 85 -31.71 21.62 18.35
CA LEU A 85 -30.97 20.53 18.97
C LEU A 85 -30.96 19.25 18.09
N PRO A 86 -29.91 18.40 18.12
CA PRO A 86 -28.72 18.51 18.96
C PRO A 86 -27.87 19.71 18.55
N LEU A 87 -27.09 20.21 19.50
CA LEU A 87 -26.28 21.40 19.34
C LEU A 87 -24.81 21.08 19.58
N ILE A 88 -23.93 21.63 18.75
CA ILE A 88 -22.48 21.60 18.95
C ILE A 88 -21.98 23.04 18.94
N GLY A 89 -21.45 23.48 20.08
CA GLY A 89 -21.05 24.85 20.34
C GLY A 89 -19.58 25.00 20.68
N HIS A 90 -19.08 26.23 20.64
CA HIS A 90 -17.71 26.59 21.01
C HIS A 90 -17.71 27.92 21.76
N ASN A 91 -17.02 27.96 22.91
CA ASN A 91 -16.80 29.18 23.67
C ASN A 91 -15.60 29.95 23.11
N GLY A 92 -15.84 30.88 22.19
CA GLY A 92 -14.81 31.76 21.62
C GLY A 92 -14.68 33.11 22.33
N SER A 93 -15.24 33.30 23.53
CA SER A 93 -15.32 34.61 24.18
C SER A 93 -14.00 35.07 24.83
N GLY A 94 -13.05 34.15 25.04
CA GLY A 94 -11.77 34.40 25.73
C GLY A 94 -11.83 34.29 27.25
N GLY A 95 -13.00 33.99 27.82
CA GLY A 95 -13.21 33.67 29.24
C GLY A 95 -14.28 32.58 29.41
N ASP A 96 -14.43 32.09 30.63
CA ASP A 96 -15.45 31.07 30.91
C ASP A 96 -16.86 31.67 30.80
N ILE A 97 -17.77 30.92 30.17
CA ILE A 97 -19.19 31.29 30.12
C ILE A 97 -19.87 30.59 31.28
N THR A 98 -20.42 31.37 32.21
CA THR A 98 -21.23 30.85 33.31
C THR A 98 -22.66 31.37 33.18
N ASN A 99 -23.62 30.46 33.09
CA ASN A 99 -25.03 30.80 33.15
C ASN A 99 -25.55 30.56 34.58
N ALA A 100 -26.15 31.57 35.19
CA ALA A 100 -27.03 31.35 36.34
C ALA A 100 -28.43 30.99 35.80
N ALA A 101 -29.19 30.14 36.50
CA ALA A 101 -30.51 29.67 36.06
C ALA A 101 -31.36 30.81 35.45
N GLY A 102 -31.74 30.69 34.16
CA GLY A 102 -32.23 31.82 33.37
C GLY A 102 -32.26 31.58 31.86
N THR A 103 -31.40 32.29 31.10
CA THR A 103 -31.47 32.47 29.63
C THR A 103 -31.39 31.17 28.80
N CYS A 104 -30.71 30.13 29.30
CA CYS A 104 -30.75 28.76 28.77
C CYS A 104 -31.42 27.77 29.73
N THR A 105 -32.31 28.22 30.61
CA THR A 105 -33.06 27.45 31.62
C THR A 105 -32.27 26.79 32.76
N THR A 106 -31.00 26.36 32.58
CA THR A 106 -30.23 25.66 33.63
C THR A 106 -28.82 26.23 33.87
N PRO A 107 -28.26 26.11 35.08
CA PRO A 107 -26.90 26.52 35.37
C PRO A 107 -25.84 25.67 34.67
N PHE A 108 -24.88 26.29 33.99
CA PHE A 108 -23.72 25.58 33.42
C PHE A 108 -22.48 26.46 33.43
N THR A 109 -21.32 25.83 33.26
CA THR A 109 -20.05 26.53 33.01
C THR A 109 -19.33 25.90 31.82
N ILE A 110 -19.04 26.70 30.79
CA ILE A 110 -18.28 26.29 29.61
C ILE A 110 -16.93 27.01 29.64
N PRO A 111 -15.81 26.31 29.84
CA PRO A 111 -14.50 26.95 29.87
C PRO A 111 -14.14 27.66 28.55
N ALA A 112 -13.24 28.64 28.62
CA ALA A 112 -12.76 29.32 27.43
C ALA A 112 -12.11 28.36 26.41
N GLY A 113 -12.51 28.43 25.15
CA GLY A 113 -11.92 27.68 24.04
C GLY A 113 -12.36 26.22 23.93
N THR A 114 -13.31 25.76 24.74
CA THR A 114 -13.83 24.39 24.65
C THR A 114 -14.97 24.29 23.64
N VAL A 115 -15.15 23.07 23.13
CA VAL A 115 -16.33 22.68 22.36
C VAL A 115 -17.29 21.97 23.29
N VAL A 116 -18.58 22.26 23.17
CA VAL A 116 -19.64 21.59 23.91
C VAL A 116 -20.59 20.91 22.95
N VAL A 117 -21.19 19.83 23.41
CA VAL A 117 -22.26 19.12 22.72
C VAL A 117 -23.47 19.02 23.63
N HIS A 118 -24.66 19.08 23.05
CA HIS A 118 -25.90 18.76 23.74
C HIS A 118 -26.66 17.77 22.85
N PRO A 119 -26.59 16.46 23.16
CA PRO A 119 -27.38 15.44 22.47
C PRO A 119 -28.87 15.61 22.82
N MET A 120 -29.74 14.98 22.03
CA MET A 120 -31.19 14.87 22.28
C MET A 120 -31.64 13.47 21.81
N SER A 121 -32.85 13.34 21.26
CA SER A 121 -33.33 12.12 20.59
C SER A 121 -32.47 11.65 19.40
N THR A 122 -31.47 12.44 19.00
CA THR A 122 -30.40 12.04 18.09
C THR A 122 -29.04 12.39 18.70
N ASP A 123 -28.03 11.61 18.35
CA ASP A 123 -26.68 11.76 18.87
C ASP A 123 -26.02 13.02 18.33
N ALA A 124 -25.18 13.66 19.15
CA ALA A 124 -24.25 14.67 18.69
C ALA A 124 -23.01 13.99 18.10
N VAL A 125 -22.70 14.30 16.84
CA VAL A 125 -21.61 13.64 16.09
C VAL A 125 -20.56 14.67 15.68
N ILE A 126 -19.33 14.45 16.14
CA ILE A 126 -18.15 15.20 15.70
C ILE A 126 -17.32 14.28 14.79
N MET A 127 -17.16 14.68 13.53
CA MET A 127 -16.47 13.88 12.52
C MET A 127 -15.26 14.61 11.97
N TRP A 128 -14.08 14.02 12.14
CA TRP A 128 -12.84 14.45 11.51
C TRP A 128 -12.60 13.63 10.23
N THR A 129 -12.38 14.28 9.10
CA THR A 129 -11.91 13.65 7.86
C THR A 129 -10.41 13.90 7.71
N SER A 130 -9.63 12.83 7.64
CA SER A 130 -8.17 12.91 7.61
C SER A 130 -7.67 13.69 6.39
N PRO A 131 -6.96 14.81 6.57
CA PRO A 131 -6.31 15.52 5.47
C PRO A 131 -4.98 14.85 5.06
N VAL A 132 -4.49 13.89 5.85
CA VAL A 132 -3.19 13.21 5.69
C VAL A 132 -3.31 11.69 5.56
N SER A 133 -2.26 11.02 5.09
CA SER A 133 -2.13 9.56 5.17
C SER A 133 -0.93 9.22 6.05
N GLY A 134 -1.16 8.53 7.16
CA GLY A 134 -0.10 8.25 8.14
C GLY A 134 -0.67 7.71 9.44
N ARG A 135 0.01 7.99 10.54
CA ARG A 135 -0.46 7.65 11.89
C ARG A 135 -0.92 8.90 12.64
N VAL A 136 -2.00 8.76 13.40
CA VAL A 136 -2.51 9.81 14.28
C VAL A 136 -2.69 9.29 15.70
N ASP A 137 -2.39 10.14 16.66
CA ASP A 137 -2.83 9.98 18.04
C ASP A 137 -4.15 10.72 18.22
N ILE A 138 -5.09 10.05 18.90
CA ILE A 138 -6.39 10.60 19.26
C ILE A 138 -6.43 10.68 20.78
N ARG A 139 -6.50 11.91 21.30
CA ARG A 139 -6.62 12.16 22.73
C ARG A 139 -7.80 13.05 22.99
N GLY A 140 -8.41 12.89 24.15
CA GLY A 140 -9.43 13.82 24.57
C GLY A 140 -9.94 13.59 25.97
N ARG A 141 -10.80 14.50 26.39
CA ARG A 141 -11.51 14.46 27.65
C ARG A 141 -12.92 14.99 27.43
N LEU A 142 -13.88 14.28 27.98
CA LEU A 142 -15.27 14.70 28.06
C LEU A 142 -15.62 14.91 29.53
N TRP A 143 -16.40 15.94 29.83
CA TRP A 143 -16.94 16.15 31.17
C TRP A 143 -18.27 16.88 31.08
N ASP A 144 -19.07 16.67 32.10
CA ASP A 144 -20.35 17.33 32.24
C ASP A 144 -20.16 18.84 32.48
N ALA A 145 -20.80 19.66 31.65
CA ALA A 145 -20.78 21.12 31.76
C ALA A 145 -21.99 21.66 32.55
N ASP A 146 -23.02 20.83 32.77
CA ASP A 146 -24.20 21.12 33.59
C ASP A 146 -24.33 20.16 34.77
N THR A 147 -23.59 20.45 35.84
CA THR A 147 -23.58 19.65 37.07
C THR A 147 -24.90 19.62 37.85
N THR A 148 -25.98 20.22 37.31
CA THR A 148 -27.23 20.47 38.04
C THR A 148 -28.46 19.79 37.44
N CYS A 149 -28.45 19.40 36.17
CA CYS A 149 -29.51 18.62 35.53
C CYS A 149 -28.95 17.57 34.56
N GLY A 150 -29.79 16.62 34.14
CA GLY A 150 -29.40 15.49 33.29
C GLY A 150 -28.85 14.30 34.06
N ASN A 151 -28.64 13.20 33.34
CA ASN A 151 -28.12 11.93 33.88
C ASN A 151 -26.68 11.65 33.42
N GLY A 152 -26.15 12.46 32.51
CA GLY A 152 -24.82 12.32 31.93
C GLY A 152 -24.88 11.82 30.49
N VAL A 153 -23.77 11.30 29.97
CA VAL A 153 -23.71 10.84 28.57
C VAL A 153 -22.98 9.53 28.42
N SER A 154 -23.27 8.85 27.32
CA SER A 154 -22.42 7.79 26.78
C SER A 154 -21.70 8.29 25.53
N TRP A 155 -20.47 7.82 25.30
CA TRP A 155 -19.70 8.20 24.11
C TRP A 155 -18.99 7.02 23.47
N LYS A 156 -18.84 7.09 22.15
CA LYS A 156 -18.15 6.09 21.34
C LYS A 156 -17.25 6.79 20.33
N LEU A 157 -16.02 6.29 20.19
CA LEU A 157 -15.04 6.73 19.21
C LEU A 157 -14.79 5.60 18.20
N GLY A 158 -14.83 5.91 16.90
CA GLY A 158 -14.60 4.93 15.85
C GLY A 158 -13.87 5.48 14.64
N ILE A 159 -13.34 4.58 13.81
CA ILE A 159 -12.65 4.89 12.55
C ILE A 159 -13.39 4.31 11.34
N VAL A 160 -13.48 5.09 10.26
CA VAL A 160 -14.00 4.68 8.95
C VAL A 160 -12.88 4.83 7.92
N PRO A 161 -12.21 3.75 7.50
CA PRO A 161 -11.19 3.79 6.46
C PRO A 161 -11.85 4.10 5.11
N LEU A 162 -11.75 5.34 4.62
CA LEU A 162 -12.19 5.78 3.27
C LEU A 162 -13.71 5.87 3.01
N GLY A 163 -14.52 6.09 4.05
CA GLY A 163 -15.90 6.60 3.90
C GLY A 163 -16.96 5.60 3.44
N LEU A 164 -16.71 4.28 3.54
CA LEU A 164 -17.69 3.25 3.21
C LEU A 164 -17.81 2.25 4.37
N GLY A 165 -19.02 2.08 4.91
CA GLY A 165 -19.35 1.13 5.97
C GLY A 165 -19.48 1.73 7.38
N PRO A 166 -19.94 0.93 8.36
CA PRO A 166 -20.04 1.37 9.75
C PRO A 166 -18.65 1.62 10.35
N ALA A 167 -18.55 2.54 11.30
CA ALA A 167 -17.27 2.80 11.96
C ALA A 167 -16.81 1.58 12.77
N THR A 168 -15.51 1.28 12.70
CA THR A 168 -14.89 0.31 13.60
C THR A 168 -14.67 0.98 14.96
N PRO A 169 -15.20 0.44 16.07
CA PRO A 169 -14.99 1.02 17.40
C PRO A 169 -13.51 1.02 17.79
N LEU A 170 -13.04 2.14 18.33
CA LEU A 170 -11.70 2.33 18.91
C LEU A 170 -11.76 2.41 20.44
N ALA A 171 -12.70 3.19 20.96
CA ALA A 171 -12.89 3.40 22.39
C ALA A 171 -14.35 3.76 22.69
N SER A 172 -14.76 3.60 23.94
CA SER A 172 -16.07 4.04 24.43
C SER A 172 -15.98 4.32 25.91
N GLY A 173 -16.89 5.16 26.41
CA GLY A 173 -17.02 5.44 27.83
C GLY A 173 -18.40 6.00 28.14
N ALA A 174 -18.64 6.24 29.42
CA ALA A 174 -19.82 6.93 29.94
C ALA A 174 -19.44 7.58 31.25
N PHE A 175 -20.21 8.58 31.66
CA PHE A 175 -20.12 9.17 32.98
C PHE A 175 -21.48 9.71 33.40
N ASP A 176 -21.76 9.62 34.70
CA ASP A 176 -22.95 10.21 35.29
C ASP A 176 -22.81 11.74 35.38
N ASN A 177 -23.91 12.44 35.62
CA ASN A 177 -23.92 13.89 35.86
C ASN A 177 -22.81 14.36 36.84
N GLY A 178 -22.10 15.43 36.48
CA GLY A 178 -20.91 15.94 37.16
C GLY A 178 -19.63 15.11 36.95
N GLY A 179 -19.69 14.06 36.14
CA GLY A 179 -18.58 13.16 35.85
C GLY A 179 -17.65 13.62 34.73
N THR A 180 -16.64 12.79 34.47
CA THR A 180 -15.67 13.00 33.39
C THR A 180 -15.16 11.66 32.85
N SER A 181 -14.75 11.64 31.59
CA SER A 181 -14.18 10.47 30.92
C SER A 181 -13.07 10.88 29.95
N THR A 182 -12.04 10.04 29.79
CA THR A 182 -10.88 10.32 28.93
C THR A 182 -10.85 9.41 27.71
N ILE A 183 -10.33 9.94 26.61
CA ILE A 183 -9.97 9.21 25.39
C ILE A 183 -8.45 9.07 25.39
N GLU A 184 -7.96 7.91 25.82
CA GLU A 184 -6.54 7.60 25.89
C GLU A 184 -6.27 6.10 25.82
N GLY A 185 -5.00 5.73 25.64
CA GLY A 185 -4.55 4.34 25.61
C GLY A 185 -4.16 3.83 24.24
N ALA A 186 -3.81 2.54 24.17
CA ALA A 186 -3.22 1.93 22.98
C ALA A 186 -4.17 1.91 21.77
N ALA A 187 -5.49 1.78 22.01
CA ALA A 187 -6.51 1.73 20.96
C ALA A 187 -6.75 3.08 20.26
N THR A 188 -6.26 4.18 20.84
CA THR A 188 -6.40 5.53 20.29
C THR A 188 -5.05 6.17 19.94
N SER A 189 -3.95 5.46 20.19
CA SER A 189 -2.58 5.89 19.85
C SER A 189 -2.14 5.29 18.52
N ALA A 190 -1.38 6.05 17.73
CA ALA A 190 -0.72 5.64 16.49
C ALA A 190 -1.66 4.96 15.46
N GLN A 191 -2.90 5.41 15.39
CA GLN A 191 -3.95 4.88 14.52
C GLN A 191 -3.62 5.17 13.06
N THR A 192 -3.66 4.13 12.22
CA THR A 192 -3.37 4.29 10.79
C THR A 192 -4.57 4.89 10.08
N VAL A 193 -4.36 6.02 9.41
CA VAL A 193 -5.37 6.72 8.61
C VAL A 193 -4.85 6.92 7.19
N ALA A 194 -5.73 6.76 6.20
CA ALA A 194 -5.51 7.28 4.86
C ALA A 194 -6.22 8.62 4.71
N LYS A 195 -5.74 9.50 3.81
CA LYS A 195 -6.46 10.74 3.48
C LYS A 195 -7.89 10.41 3.07
N GLY A 196 -8.87 11.10 3.65
CA GLY A 196 -10.30 10.82 3.49
C GLY A 196 -10.89 9.78 4.45
N SER A 197 -10.07 9.10 5.27
CA SER A 197 -10.60 8.29 6.38
C SER A 197 -11.24 9.20 7.43
N ARG A 198 -12.24 8.70 8.16
CA ARG A 198 -12.93 9.49 9.17
C ARG A 198 -12.69 8.95 10.57
N ILE A 199 -12.47 9.83 11.53
CA ILE A 199 -12.57 9.53 12.96
C ILE A 199 -13.87 10.17 13.43
N ILE A 200 -14.71 9.39 14.09
CA ILE A 200 -16.06 9.80 14.51
C ILE A 200 -16.15 9.66 16.02
N LEU A 201 -16.48 10.76 16.69
CA LEU A 201 -16.91 10.78 18.08
C LEU A 201 -18.44 10.96 18.10
N VAL A 202 -19.13 10.00 18.71
CA VAL A 202 -20.57 10.02 18.94
C VAL A 202 -20.79 10.23 20.42
N VAL A 203 -21.58 11.24 20.78
CA VAL A 203 -22.05 11.50 22.15
C VAL A 203 -23.56 11.33 22.16
N ASP A 204 -24.02 10.38 22.97
CA ASP A 204 -25.38 9.88 23.10
C ASP A 204 -25.92 10.25 24.48
N ASP A 205 -27.24 10.45 24.55
CA ASP A 205 -28.00 10.99 25.68
C ASP A 205 -28.14 10.01 26.86
N ALA A 206 -27.55 8.81 26.77
CA ALA A 206 -27.65 7.75 27.77
C ALA A 206 -29.11 7.41 28.18
N GLY A 207 -30.08 7.69 27.31
CA GLY A 207 -31.50 7.44 27.53
C GLY A 207 -32.26 8.52 28.31
N ASP A 208 -31.65 9.68 28.60
CA ASP A 208 -32.35 10.90 29.04
C ASP A 208 -32.07 12.02 28.04
N THR A 209 -33.10 12.70 27.55
CA THR A 209 -32.94 13.80 26.58
C THR A 209 -32.82 15.16 27.26
N THR A 210 -32.75 15.17 28.60
CA THR A 210 -32.83 16.40 29.39
C THR A 210 -31.43 16.80 29.83
N CYS A 211 -30.95 17.96 29.37
CA CYS A 211 -29.85 18.69 30.01
C CYS A 211 -28.41 18.17 29.89
N ASP A 212 -28.06 17.26 28.98
CA ASP A 212 -26.71 16.65 28.99
C ASP A 212 -25.63 17.47 28.25
N LEU A 213 -25.52 18.75 28.61
CA LEU A 213 -24.49 19.63 28.06
C LEU A 213 -23.10 19.09 28.46
N THR A 214 -22.35 18.63 27.47
CA THR A 214 -21.05 17.97 27.67
C THR A 214 -19.95 18.76 27.00
N ASP A 215 -18.93 19.13 27.75
CA ASP A 215 -17.67 19.63 27.18
C ASP A 215 -16.88 18.49 26.51
N VAL A 216 -16.26 18.81 25.39
CA VAL A 216 -15.45 17.92 24.56
C VAL A 216 -14.13 18.61 24.22
N ASP A 217 -13.06 18.19 24.88
CA ASP A 217 -11.69 18.46 24.45
C ASP A 217 -11.22 17.27 23.63
N LEU A 218 -11.30 17.37 22.30
CA LEU A 218 -10.79 16.35 21.38
C LEU A 218 -9.63 16.91 20.57
N ARG A 219 -8.51 16.19 20.57
CA ARG A 219 -7.34 16.50 19.78
C ARG A 219 -6.90 15.30 18.96
N ILE A 220 -6.80 15.50 17.65
CA ILE A 220 -6.17 14.55 16.74
C ILE A 220 -4.83 15.15 16.34
N SER A 221 -3.74 14.42 16.58
CA SER A 221 -2.40 14.89 16.20
C SER A 221 -1.75 13.86 15.29
N SER A 222 -1.25 14.32 14.13
CA SER A 222 -0.30 13.54 13.36
C SER A 222 0.90 13.25 14.24
N THR A 223 1.26 11.99 14.41
CA THR A 223 2.46 11.66 15.18
C THR A 223 3.73 11.83 14.37
N GLY A 224 3.63 12.32 13.12
CA GLY A 224 4.78 12.63 12.28
C GLY A 224 5.84 11.52 12.34
N GLY A 225 5.48 10.29 11.96
CA GLY A 225 6.41 9.17 12.10
C GLY A 225 5.87 7.82 11.64
N ALA A 226 6.80 7.01 11.14
CA ALA A 226 6.66 5.67 10.56
C ALA A 226 6.11 5.61 9.13
N GLY A 227 6.88 6.14 8.19
CA GLY A 227 6.76 5.79 6.79
C GLY A 227 8.13 5.63 6.15
N PHE A 228 8.21 4.78 5.15
CA PHE A 228 9.46 4.44 4.50
C PHE A 228 9.74 5.46 3.39
N ALA A 229 10.92 6.07 3.40
CA ALA A 229 11.34 6.99 2.33
C ALA A 229 11.37 6.30 0.96
N TYR A 230 11.61 4.98 0.96
CA TYR A 230 11.55 4.12 -0.22
C TYR A 230 10.73 2.87 0.06
N VAL A 231 9.75 2.56 -0.80
CA VAL A 231 9.04 1.27 -0.78
C VAL A 231 9.25 0.53 -2.09
N ALA A 232 9.84 -0.66 -2.02
CA ALA A 232 9.94 -1.57 -3.16
C ALA A 232 8.76 -2.54 -3.16
N MET A 233 7.84 -2.37 -4.11
CA MET A 233 6.63 -3.15 -4.27
C MET A 233 6.73 -4.05 -5.51
N GLY A 234 5.71 -4.86 -5.76
CA GLY A 234 5.58 -5.64 -6.99
C GLY A 234 5.59 -7.14 -6.78
N ASP A 235 5.95 -7.83 -7.86
CA ASP A 235 5.97 -9.29 -7.97
C ASP A 235 7.37 -9.90 -7.80
N SER A 236 7.57 -11.11 -8.35
CA SER A 236 8.80 -11.89 -8.30
C SER A 236 10.01 -11.23 -8.97
N TYR A 237 9.79 -10.40 -10.00
CA TYR A 237 10.87 -9.65 -10.65
C TYR A 237 11.39 -8.54 -9.73
N SER A 238 10.52 -7.98 -8.88
CA SER A 238 10.89 -7.02 -7.83
C SER A 238 11.43 -7.66 -6.57
N SER A 239 10.88 -8.81 -6.15
CA SER A 239 11.37 -9.54 -4.97
C SER A 239 12.78 -10.10 -5.17
N GLY A 240 13.16 -10.35 -6.43
CA GLY A 240 14.45 -10.92 -6.78
C GLY A 240 14.45 -12.44 -6.79
N GLU A 241 13.30 -13.05 -7.12
CA GLU A 241 13.06 -14.49 -7.12
C GLU A 241 14.21 -15.25 -7.79
N GLY A 242 14.68 -14.85 -8.97
CA GLY A 242 15.73 -15.58 -9.71
C GLY A 242 17.10 -15.66 -9.03
N SER A 243 17.30 -14.99 -7.88
CA SER A 243 18.55 -15.07 -7.12
C SER A 243 18.76 -16.45 -6.48
N PRO A 244 20.00 -16.80 -6.07
CA PRO A 244 20.26 -18.03 -5.32
C PRO A 244 19.46 -18.10 -4.00
N GLU A 245 18.94 -19.28 -3.64
CA GLU A 245 18.10 -19.48 -2.43
C GLU A 245 18.73 -18.93 -1.14
N ASN A 246 20.05 -19.04 -0.99
CA ASN A 246 20.77 -18.56 0.19
C ASN A 246 20.83 -17.02 0.31
N THR A 247 20.34 -16.30 -0.70
CA THR A 247 20.27 -14.82 -0.68
C THR A 247 18.91 -14.30 -0.20
N PHE A 248 17.90 -15.15 -0.09
CA PHE A 248 16.57 -14.76 0.38
C PHE A 248 16.56 -14.45 1.88
N PHE A 249 15.80 -13.43 2.26
CA PHE A 249 15.54 -13.12 3.66
C PHE A 249 14.71 -14.25 4.29
N LYS A 250 15.15 -14.78 5.44
CA LYS A 250 14.61 -16.00 6.05
C LYS A 250 13.13 -15.91 6.37
N ASP A 251 12.65 -14.75 6.79
CA ASP A 251 11.25 -14.44 7.09
C ASP A 251 10.34 -14.42 5.85
N THR A 252 10.92 -14.51 4.65
CA THR A 252 10.20 -14.45 3.37
C THR A 252 10.21 -15.78 2.62
N VAL A 253 10.80 -16.81 3.24
CA VAL A 253 10.94 -18.17 2.71
C VAL A 253 10.19 -19.12 3.63
N ILE A 254 9.17 -19.77 3.08
CA ILE A 254 8.37 -20.75 3.79
C ILE A 254 8.61 -22.11 3.10
N PRO A 255 9.05 -23.15 3.82
CA PRO A 255 9.23 -24.47 3.22
C PRO A 255 7.96 -24.98 2.54
N ASP A 256 8.11 -25.61 1.38
CA ASP A 256 7.03 -26.25 0.65
C ASP A 256 7.34 -27.76 0.44
N PRO A 257 7.09 -28.60 1.47
CA PRO A 257 7.44 -30.02 1.44
C PRO A 257 6.89 -30.81 0.23
N PRO A 258 5.65 -30.56 -0.25
CA PRO A 258 5.11 -31.24 -1.44
C PRO A 258 5.98 -31.08 -2.69
N THR A 259 6.50 -29.88 -2.95
CA THR A 259 7.32 -29.58 -4.14
C THR A 259 8.81 -29.82 -3.89
N GLY A 260 9.22 -29.92 -2.62
CA GLY A 260 10.63 -29.91 -2.21
C GLY A 260 11.30 -28.55 -2.37
N GLY A 261 10.51 -27.51 -2.65
CA GLY A 261 10.95 -26.13 -2.80
C GLY A 261 10.60 -25.26 -1.59
N SER A 262 10.48 -23.96 -1.85
CA SER A 262 9.92 -22.99 -0.92
C SER A 262 8.85 -22.15 -1.61
N ARG A 263 7.93 -21.64 -0.80
CA ARG A 263 6.92 -20.64 -1.13
C ARG A 263 7.16 -19.38 -0.29
N GLY A 264 6.40 -18.33 -0.55
CA GLY A 264 6.52 -17.06 0.16
C GLY A 264 6.86 -15.92 -0.80
N CYS A 265 7.38 -14.82 -0.27
CA CYS A 265 7.72 -13.66 -1.09
C CYS A 265 9.10 -13.75 -1.74
N HIS A 266 10.00 -14.57 -1.18
CA HIS A 266 11.38 -14.76 -1.65
C HIS A 266 12.06 -13.42 -1.97
N ARG A 267 12.11 -12.53 -0.97
CA ARG A 267 12.81 -11.26 -1.11
C ARG A 267 14.31 -11.50 -0.97
N SER A 268 15.05 -11.16 -2.01
CA SER A 268 16.49 -11.42 -2.11
C SER A 268 17.31 -10.21 -1.68
N SER A 269 18.37 -10.44 -0.90
CA SER A 269 19.45 -9.48 -0.63
C SER A 269 20.26 -9.07 -1.87
N LYS A 270 19.99 -9.71 -3.02
CA LYS A 270 20.56 -9.39 -4.34
C LYS A 270 19.53 -8.77 -5.29
N ALA A 271 18.28 -8.57 -4.86
CA ALA A 271 17.25 -7.97 -5.69
C ALA A 271 17.63 -6.55 -6.11
N TRP A 272 17.20 -6.10 -7.29
CA TRP A 272 17.47 -4.74 -7.74
C TRP A 272 16.95 -3.66 -6.76
N ALA A 273 15.85 -3.93 -6.05
CA ALA A 273 15.35 -3.10 -4.97
C ALA A 273 16.38 -2.93 -3.82
N THR A 274 17.03 -4.01 -3.41
CA THR A 274 18.09 -3.94 -2.39
C THR A 274 19.32 -3.19 -2.87
N ASN A 275 19.65 -3.28 -4.17
CA ASN A 275 20.73 -2.50 -4.78
C ASN A 275 20.41 -0.99 -4.77
N ILE A 276 19.17 -0.61 -5.08
CA ILE A 276 18.71 0.78 -4.98
C ILE A 276 18.81 1.29 -3.54
N ALA A 277 18.28 0.54 -2.57
CA ALA A 277 18.35 0.92 -1.16
C ALA A 277 19.80 1.11 -0.70
N ALA A 278 20.70 0.20 -1.06
CA ALA A 278 22.12 0.29 -0.76
C ALA A 278 22.79 1.51 -1.42
N THR A 279 22.54 1.75 -2.71
CA THR A 279 23.07 2.89 -3.46
C THR A 279 22.61 4.22 -2.86
N ARG A 280 21.39 4.26 -2.32
CA ARG A 280 20.81 5.41 -1.63
C ARG A 280 21.15 5.47 -0.13
N LYS A 281 21.97 4.55 0.37
CA LYS A 281 22.38 4.45 1.77
C LYS A 281 21.19 4.37 2.74
N LEU A 282 20.11 3.69 2.33
CA LEU A 282 18.94 3.45 3.16
C LEU A 282 19.13 2.16 3.97
N SER A 283 18.78 2.21 5.25
CA SER A 283 18.90 1.10 6.19
C SER A 283 17.68 1.01 7.10
N GLY A 284 17.45 -0.16 7.71
CA GLY A 284 16.44 -0.34 8.75
C GLY A 284 15.05 0.16 8.37
N ASP A 285 14.55 1.11 9.17
CA ASP A 285 13.23 1.74 9.09
C ASP A 285 13.10 2.81 7.99
N GLN A 286 14.17 3.11 7.25
CA GLN A 286 14.16 4.11 6.17
C GLN A 286 13.55 3.61 4.87
N TRP A 287 13.47 2.29 4.68
CA TRP A 287 12.88 1.69 3.48
C TRP A 287 12.15 0.38 3.78
N LYS A 288 11.19 0.01 2.91
CA LYS A 288 10.45 -1.24 3.01
C LYS A 288 10.54 -2.05 1.74
N PHE A 289 10.85 -3.32 1.92
CA PHE A 289 10.75 -4.31 0.85
C PHE A 289 9.42 -5.05 0.96
N ALA A 290 8.44 -4.65 0.15
CA ALA A 290 7.07 -5.16 0.12
C ALA A 290 6.78 -6.09 -1.08
N ALA A 291 7.66 -6.10 -2.09
CA ALA A 291 7.51 -6.98 -3.25
C ALA A 291 7.39 -8.44 -2.83
N CYS A 292 6.62 -9.21 -3.59
CA CYS A 292 6.30 -10.57 -3.23
C CYS A 292 6.14 -11.47 -4.45
N SER A 293 6.90 -12.57 -4.47
CA SER A 293 6.85 -13.55 -5.56
C SER A 293 5.45 -14.06 -5.87
N GLY A 294 5.09 -14.16 -7.14
CA GLY A 294 3.73 -14.51 -7.58
C GLY A 294 2.67 -13.44 -7.30
N GLY A 295 3.08 -12.22 -6.90
CA GLY A 295 2.17 -11.10 -6.63
C GLY A 295 1.34 -10.72 -7.84
N VAL A 296 0.03 -10.52 -7.65
CA VAL A 296 -0.92 -9.99 -8.64
C VAL A 296 -1.40 -8.59 -8.22
N LEU A 297 -2.09 -7.86 -9.11
CA LEU A 297 -2.61 -6.52 -8.80
C LEU A 297 -3.48 -6.48 -7.54
N ASN A 298 -4.25 -7.53 -7.28
CA ASN A 298 -5.11 -7.61 -6.10
C ASN A 298 -4.31 -7.65 -4.77
N ASP A 299 -3.09 -8.16 -4.78
CA ASP A 299 -2.22 -8.26 -3.59
C ASP A 299 -1.70 -6.89 -3.14
N PHE A 300 -1.85 -5.85 -3.97
CA PHE A 300 -1.56 -4.48 -3.54
C PHE A 300 -2.57 -4.01 -2.49
N PHE A 301 -3.81 -4.51 -2.55
CA PHE A 301 -4.95 -4.02 -1.75
C PHE A 301 -5.48 -5.06 -0.75
N THR A 302 -5.09 -6.32 -0.91
CA THR A 302 -5.57 -7.42 -0.07
C THR A 302 -4.40 -8.17 0.55
N GLN A 303 -4.64 -8.71 1.74
CA GLN A 303 -3.64 -9.47 2.48
C GLN A 303 -3.41 -10.82 1.78
N ARG A 304 -2.14 -11.25 1.71
CA ARG A 304 -1.74 -12.52 1.10
C ARG A 304 -0.95 -13.38 2.08
N GLY A 305 -1.63 -14.32 2.74
CA GLY A 305 -1.04 -15.04 3.87
C GLY A 305 -0.74 -14.06 5.00
N ASP A 306 0.51 -14.03 5.48
CA ASP A 306 0.95 -13.10 6.52
C ASP A 306 1.46 -11.75 5.95
N GLU A 307 1.41 -11.58 4.63
CA GLU A 307 1.86 -10.36 3.98
C GLU A 307 0.71 -9.37 3.88
N ALA A 308 0.87 -8.22 4.54
CA ALA A 308 -0.07 -7.12 4.45
C ALA A 308 -0.24 -6.63 3.00
N PRO A 309 -1.37 -5.99 2.66
CA PRO A 309 -1.53 -5.31 1.37
C PRO A 309 -0.34 -4.41 1.09
N GLN A 310 0.28 -4.51 -0.09
CA GLN A 310 1.53 -3.80 -0.34
C GLN A 310 1.40 -2.28 -0.20
N VAL A 311 0.22 -1.71 -0.53
CA VAL A 311 -0.05 -0.27 -0.39
C VAL A 311 -0.18 0.20 1.06
N SER A 312 -0.33 -0.73 2.02
CA SER A 312 -0.40 -0.40 3.46
C SER A 312 0.94 0.11 4.01
N HIS A 313 2.03 -0.06 3.27
CA HIS A 313 3.36 0.45 3.63
C HIS A 313 3.65 1.86 3.10
N LEU A 314 2.71 2.47 2.36
CA LEU A 314 2.85 3.80 1.79
C LEU A 314 2.35 4.87 2.77
N SER A 315 2.99 6.03 2.74
CA SER A 315 2.58 7.21 3.50
C SER A 315 3.01 8.49 2.78
N ASP A 316 2.56 9.64 3.26
CA ASP A 316 3.00 10.95 2.77
C ASP A 316 4.51 11.25 2.95
N SER A 317 5.23 10.44 3.74
CA SER A 317 6.69 10.50 3.84
C SER A 317 7.43 9.67 2.78
N THR A 318 6.74 8.81 2.05
CA THR A 318 7.34 7.96 1.02
C THR A 318 7.71 8.78 -0.21
N LYS A 319 9.00 8.85 -0.55
CA LYS A 319 9.49 9.66 -1.67
C LYS A 319 9.71 8.86 -2.95
N LEU A 320 10.03 7.58 -2.82
CA LEU A 320 10.23 6.68 -3.94
C LEU A 320 9.40 5.41 -3.74
N VAL A 321 8.73 4.98 -4.80
CA VAL A 321 8.24 3.61 -4.97
C VAL A 321 8.86 3.03 -6.22
N THR A 322 9.25 1.76 -6.17
CA THR A 322 9.65 1.01 -7.38
C THR A 322 8.84 -0.27 -7.48
N MET A 323 8.41 -0.66 -8.68
CA MET A 323 7.63 -1.89 -8.85
C MET A 323 7.73 -2.53 -10.24
N THR A 324 7.49 -3.84 -10.26
CA THR A 324 7.04 -4.64 -11.42
C THR A 324 5.72 -5.31 -11.04
N ILE A 325 4.71 -5.26 -11.90
CA ILE A 325 3.43 -5.95 -11.63
C ILE A 325 2.67 -6.19 -12.95
N GLY A 326 1.81 -7.21 -12.98
CA GLY A 326 0.92 -7.52 -14.11
C GLY A 326 1.26 -8.82 -14.84
N GLY A 327 2.50 -9.30 -14.78
CA GLY A 327 2.89 -10.56 -15.43
C GLY A 327 2.11 -11.79 -14.91
N ASN A 328 1.84 -11.82 -13.60
CA ASN A 328 1.04 -12.87 -12.97
C ASN A 328 -0.45 -12.73 -13.30
N ASP A 329 -0.96 -11.50 -13.45
CA ASP A 329 -2.35 -11.24 -13.85
C ASP A 329 -2.66 -11.72 -15.28
N VAL A 330 -1.66 -11.63 -16.17
CA VAL A 330 -1.69 -12.19 -17.53
C VAL A 330 -1.56 -13.73 -17.52
N GLY A 331 -0.99 -14.31 -16.46
CA GLY A 331 -0.74 -15.75 -16.35
C GLY A 331 0.53 -16.21 -17.05
N PHE A 332 1.55 -15.35 -17.13
CA PHE A 332 2.75 -15.58 -17.95
C PHE A 332 3.51 -16.86 -17.59
N SER A 333 3.52 -17.26 -16.31
CA SER A 333 4.11 -18.53 -15.85
C SER A 333 3.46 -19.76 -16.52
N LYS A 334 2.14 -19.74 -16.74
CA LYS A 334 1.41 -20.82 -17.43
C LYS A 334 1.70 -20.82 -18.93
N ILE A 335 1.81 -19.64 -19.53
CA ILE A 335 2.11 -19.47 -20.96
C ILE A 335 3.49 -20.08 -21.26
N VAL A 336 4.53 -19.68 -20.52
CA VAL A 336 5.89 -20.20 -20.75
C VAL A 336 5.98 -21.70 -20.47
N ALA A 337 5.27 -22.21 -19.45
CA ALA A 337 5.25 -23.63 -19.12
C ALA A 337 4.66 -24.51 -20.24
N ASP A 338 3.65 -24.02 -20.98
CA ASP A 338 3.07 -24.74 -22.13
C ASP A 338 3.92 -24.64 -23.41
N CYS A 339 4.82 -23.66 -23.47
CA CYS A 339 5.70 -23.41 -24.62
C CYS A 339 7.07 -24.09 -24.55
N VAL A 340 7.52 -24.48 -23.36
CA VAL A 340 8.74 -25.28 -23.21
C VAL A 340 8.42 -26.76 -23.31
N PHE A 341 9.31 -27.53 -23.93
CA PHE A 341 9.10 -28.95 -24.17
C PHE A 341 10.37 -29.75 -24.00
N ASP A 342 10.23 -31.04 -23.72
CA ASP A 342 11.33 -31.99 -23.74
C ASP A 342 11.18 -33.01 -24.88
N GLN A 343 12.25 -33.73 -25.24
CA GLN A 343 12.22 -34.66 -26.37
C GLN A 343 11.65 -36.06 -26.04
N LEU A 344 11.50 -36.40 -24.77
CA LEU A 344 11.21 -37.77 -24.30
C LEU A 344 9.82 -37.91 -23.66
N ARG A 345 9.20 -36.81 -23.22
CA ARG A 345 7.91 -36.75 -22.52
C ARG A 345 7.05 -35.66 -23.14
N GLN A 346 5.77 -35.94 -23.27
CA GLN A 346 4.72 -35.13 -23.91
C GLN A 346 4.39 -33.80 -23.19
N ARG A 347 5.26 -33.24 -22.34
CA ARG A 347 5.03 -31.93 -21.72
C ARG A 347 5.46 -30.83 -22.68
N GLY A 348 4.51 -29.95 -22.99
CA GLY A 348 4.63 -28.98 -24.08
C GLY A 348 4.73 -29.65 -25.45
N SER A 349 4.62 -28.85 -26.49
CA SER A 349 5.01 -29.22 -27.85
C SER A 349 5.32 -27.95 -28.62
N PRO A 350 6.25 -27.99 -29.59
CA PRO A 350 6.45 -26.87 -30.50
C PRO A 350 5.12 -26.42 -31.10
N GLY A 351 4.90 -25.11 -31.16
CA GLY A 351 3.66 -24.52 -31.65
C GLY A 351 2.65 -24.15 -30.56
N CYS A 352 3.08 -23.88 -29.32
CA CYS A 352 2.19 -23.36 -28.27
C CYS A 352 1.49 -22.04 -28.69
N ARG A 353 2.09 -21.30 -29.62
CA ARG A 353 1.54 -20.06 -30.21
C ARG A 353 0.31 -20.26 -31.09
N GLN A 354 -0.01 -21.50 -31.49
CA GLN A 354 -1.10 -21.76 -32.43
C GLN A 354 -2.46 -21.49 -31.75
N SER A 355 -3.42 -20.94 -32.51
CA SER A 355 -4.79 -20.76 -32.02
C SER A 355 -5.38 -22.11 -31.58
N GLY A 356 -6.12 -22.10 -30.47
CA GLY A 356 -6.65 -23.32 -29.83
C GLY A 356 -5.71 -23.99 -28.83
N ARG A 357 -4.48 -23.49 -28.66
CA ARG A 357 -3.55 -23.93 -27.60
C ARG A 357 -3.74 -23.12 -26.32
N THR A 358 -3.46 -23.76 -25.18
CA THR A 358 -3.62 -23.14 -23.85
C THR A 358 -2.74 -21.90 -23.67
N ALA A 359 -1.47 -21.93 -24.10
CA ALA A 359 -0.61 -20.75 -24.07
C ALA A 359 -1.23 -19.55 -24.82
N HIS A 360 -1.70 -19.78 -26.05
CA HIS A 360 -2.30 -18.74 -26.87
C HIS A 360 -3.54 -18.13 -26.21
N THR A 361 -4.50 -18.95 -25.79
CA THR A 361 -5.72 -18.47 -25.11
C THR A 361 -5.39 -17.72 -23.83
N THR A 362 -4.47 -18.25 -23.00
CA THR A 362 -4.05 -17.60 -21.75
C THR A 362 -3.41 -16.23 -22.02
N ALA A 363 -2.57 -16.11 -23.06
CA ALA A 363 -1.95 -14.84 -23.43
C ALA A 363 -2.99 -13.80 -23.86
N GLU A 364 -3.90 -14.15 -24.77
CA GLU A 364 -4.90 -13.22 -25.27
C GLU A 364 -5.87 -12.76 -24.17
N ASP A 365 -6.39 -13.71 -23.37
CA ASP A 365 -7.30 -13.39 -22.27
C ASP A 365 -6.59 -12.57 -21.17
N GLY A 366 -5.35 -12.94 -20.86
CA GLY A 366 -4.53 -12.25 -19.87
C GLY A 366 -4.19 -10.81 -20.27
N LEU A 367 -3.78 -10.59 -21.53
CA LEU A 367 -3.50 -9.25 -22.05
C LEU A 367 -4.77 -8.40 -22.14
N LYS A 368 -5.89 -8.97 -22.57
CA LYS A 368 -7.19 -8.28 -22.57
C LYS A 368 -7.62 -7.89 -21.17
N LYS A 369 -7.43 -8.78 -20.19
CA LYS A 369 -7.68 -8.51 -18.78
C LYS A 369 -6.80 -7.37 -18.28
N LEU A 370 -5.51 -7.38 -18.60
CA LEU A 370 -4.56 -6.33 -18.18
C LEU A 370 -4.88 -4.96 -18.81
N GLU A 371 -5.37 -4.94 -20.05
CA GLU A 371 -5.79 -3.70 -20.73
C GLU A 371 -7.09 -3.11 -20.13
N GLY A 372 -8.01 -3.98 -19.70
CA GLY A 372 -9.31 -3.59 -19.16
C GLY A 372 -9.31 -3.25 -17.67
N THR A 373 -10.49 -3.36 -17.07
CA THR A 373 -10.66 -3.34 -15.61
C THR A 373 -10.82 -4.76 -15.09
N MET A 374 -10.46 -4.96 -13.82
CA MET A 374 -10.72 -6.19 -13.09
C MET A 374 -11.01 -5.86 -11.63
N THR A 375 -11.61 -6.81 -10.93
CA THR A 375 -11.85 -6.68 -9.49
C THR A 375 -10.51 -6.72 -8.73
N ILE A 376 -10.09 -5.57 -8.23
CA ILE A 376 -8.86 -5.36 -7.44
C ILE A 376 -9.30 -4.71 -6.14
N GLY A 377 -8.98 -5.30 -4.97
CA GLY A 377 -9.33 -4.74 -3.66
C GLY A 377 -10.83 -4.47 -3.50
N GLY A 378 -11.67 -5.36 -4.03
CA GLY A 378 -13.14 -5.26 -3.98
C GLY A 378 -13.77 -4.22 -4.92
N GLN A 379 -13.01 -3.59 -5.80
CA GLN A 379 -13.51 -2.60 -6.77
C GLN A 379 -13.03 -2.91 -8.19
N GLU A 380 -13.81 -2.53 -9.19
CA GLU A 380 -13.35 -2.56 -10.59
C GLU A 380 -12.30 -1.46 -10.80
N ARG A 381 -11.07 -1.87 -11.12
CA ARG A 381 -9.93 -0.98 -11.34
C ARG A 381 -9.13 -1.44 -12.54
N SER A 382 -8.57 -0.49 -13.27
CA SER A 382 -7.56 -0.72 -14.31
C SER A 382 -6.14 -0.71 -13.72
N LEU A 383 -5.15 -1.11 -14.50
CA LEU A 383 -3.74 -0.98 -14.12
C LEU A 383 -3.36 0.48 -13.83
N ALA A 384 -3.90 1.44 -14.59
CA ALA A 384 -3.66 2.87 -14.40
C ALA A 384 -4.23 3.38 -13.06
N ASP A 385 -5.37 2.85 -12.63
CA ASP A 385 -5.98 3.19 -11.34
C ASP A 385 -5.09 2.72 -10.18
N VAL A 386 -4.46 1.56 -10.30
CA VAL A 386 -3.49 1.08 -9.30
C VAL A 386 -2.28 2.01 -9.21
N TYR A 387 -1.69 2.41 -10.34
CA TYR A 387 -0.53 3.31 -10.36
C TYR A 387 -0.85 4.69 -9.80
N SER A 388 -1.97 5.28 -10.22
CA SER A 388 -2.40 6.58 -9.70
C SER A 388 -2.79 6.52 -8.21
N PHE A 389 -3.39 5.42 -7.75
CA PHE A 389 -3.66 5.19 -6.34
C PHE A 389 -2.36 5.16 -5.52
N VAL A 390 -1.35 4.40 -5.97
CA VAL A 390 -0.03 4.36 -5.30
C VAL A 390 0.58 5.76 -5.24
N ALA A 391 0.61 6.49 -6.35
CA ALA A 391 1.14 7.87 -6.39
C ALA A 391 0.34 8.86 -5.51
N GLY A 392 -0.96 8.61 -5.33
CA GLY A 392 -1.82 9.37 -4.43
C GLY A 392 -1.52 9.13 -2.93
N ARG A 393 -0.86 8.03 -2.59
CA ARG A 393 -0.54 7.64 -1.19
C ARG A 393 0.86 8.03 -0.73
N ILE A 394 1.71 8.52 -1.61
CA ILE A 394 3.11 8.87 -1.30
C ILE A 394 3.28 10.37 -0.98
N ALA A 395 4.51 10.88 -0.92
CA ALA A 395 4.78 12.32 -0.81
C ALA A 395 4.20 13.11 -2.00
N LEU A 396 3.88 14.39 -1.77
CA LEU A 396 3.31 15.28 -2.82
C LEU A 396 4.19 15.34 -4.06
N ASP A 397 5.51 15.38 -3.87
CA ASP A 397 6.56 15.39 -4.89
C ASP A 397 7.16 13.99 -5.14
N GLY A 398 6.51 12.93 -4.62
CA GLY A 398 7.00 11.56 -4.68
C GLY A 398 6.95 10.97 -6.09
N LYS A 399 7.76 9.92 -6.29
CA LYS A 399 7.92 9.26 -7.58
C LYS A 399 7.63 7.76 -7.48
N VAL A 400 6.83 7.25 -8.42
CA VAL A 400 6.56 5.82 -8.61
C VAL A 400 7.25 5.38 -9.88
N VAL A 401 8.27 4.52 -9.78
CA VAL A 401 9.00 3.97 -10.93
C VAL A 401 8.46 2.58 -11.25
N VAL A 402 7.85 2.46 -12.42
CA VAL A 402 7.28 1.21 -12.93
C VAL A 402 8.24 0.61 -13.95
N ALA A 403 8.84 -0.54 -13.62
CA ALA A 403 9.74 -1.24 -14.52
C ALA A 403 8.98 -2.26 -15.38
N GLN A 404 9.43 -2.37 -16.64
CA GLN A 404 8.95 -3.39 -17.58
C GLN A 404 9.61 -4.76 -17.33
N TYR A 405 9.16 -5.78 -18.05
CA TYR A 405 9.77 -7.11 -18.06
C TYR A 405 10.72 -7.26 -19.28
N PRO A 406 11.89 -7.92 -19.14
CA PRO A 406 12.76 -8.18 -20.28
C PRO A 406 12.16 -9.25 -21.18
N ARG A 407 12.46 -9.19 -22.47
CA ARG A 407 12.33 -10.33 -23.38
C ARG A 407 13.12 -11.51 -22.84
N LEU A 408 12.51 -12.69 -22.82
CA LEU A 408 13.14 -13.87 -22.23
C LEU A 408 14.12 -14.57 -23.16
N PHE A 409 13.93 -14.49 -24.48
CA PHE A 409 14.67 -15.33 -25.44
C PHE A 409 15.41 -14.52 -26.49
N ALA A 410 16.55 -15.05 -26.91
CA ALA A 410 17.35 -14.48 -27.99
C ALA A 410 16.58 -14.42 -29.31
N SER A 411 16.67 -13.32 -30.07
CA SER A 411 15.94 -13.19 -31.35
C SER A 411 16.70 -13.79 -32.53
N GLY A 412 18.04 -13.89 -32.40
CA GLY A 412 18.93 -14.31 -33.48
C GLY A 412 18.81 -15.80 -33.83
N LYS A 413 18.70 -16.13 -35.12
CA LYS A 413 18.62 -17.53 -35.58
C LYS A 413 19.82 -18.39 -35.16
N ALA A 414 21.00 -17.78 -34.99
CA ALA A 414 22.22 -18.47 -34.59
C ALA A 414 22.15 -19.16 -33.22
N PHE A 415 21.23 -18.73 -32.35
CA PHE A 415 21.02 -19.31 -31.02
C PHE A 415 20.11 -20.56 -31.04
N TYR A 416 19.57 -20.91 -32.21
CA TYR A 416 18.63 -22.02 -32.38
C TYR A 416 19.24 -23.07 -33.32
N ARG A 417 19.17 -24.34 -32.92
CA ARG A 417 19.68 -25.47 -33.69
C ARG A 417 18.55 -26.44 -34.02
N GLU A 418 18.60 -27.05 -35.20
CA GLU A 418 17.65 -28.09 -35.56
C GLU A 418 17.83 -29.32 -34.67
N LEU A 419 16.72 -29.84 -34.15
CA LEU A 419 16.70 -31.04 -33.33
C LEU A 419 16.47 -32.27 -34.20
N PRO A 420 17.27 -33.36 -34.05
CA PRO A 420 17.21 -34.53 -34.92
C PRO A 420 15.83 -35.19 -35.04
N LEU A 421 15.00 -35.10 -33.99
CA LEU A 421 13.70 -35.80 -33.90
C LEU A 421 12.47 -34.91 -34.17
N ARG A 422 12.62 -33.59 -34.25
CA ARG A 422 11.48 -32.67 -34.44
C ARG A 422 11.64 -31.65 -35.57
N LEU A 423 12.81 -31.55 -36.21
CA LEU A 423 13.11 -30.69 -37.38
C LEU A 423 12.73 -29.21 -37.22
N THR A 424 12.55 -28.73 -35.98
CA THR A 424 12.26 -27.32 -35.68
C THR A 424 13.49 -26.71 -35.03
N PRO A 425 13.96 -25.51 -35.46
CA PRO A 425 15.02 -24.79 -34.78
C PRO A 425 14.64 -24.50 -33.32
N SER A 426 15.46 -24.95 -32.39
CA SER A 426 15.20 -24.85 -30.95
C SER A 426 16.44 -24.43 -30.18
N CYS A 427 16.21 -23.74 -29.08
CA CYS A 427 17.21 -23.36 -28.10
C CYS A 427 16.99 -24.19 -26.83
N ARG A 428 18.09 -24.68 -26.23
CA ARG A 428 18.03 -25.39 -24.95
C ARG A 428 17.85 -24.35 -23.84
N VAL A 429 16.78 -24.49 -23.08
CA VAL A 429 16.43 -23.57 -21.99
C VAL A 429 16.65 -24.20 -20.62
N GLY A 430 17.02 -25.47 -20.53
CA GLY A 430 17.30 -26.12 -19.26
C GLY A 430 17.56 -27.60 -19.39
N THR A 431 17.59 -28.28 -18.25
CA THR A 431 17.73 -29.73 -18.16
C THR A 431 16.78 -30.25 -17.09
N ALA A 432 15.89 -31.14 -17.50
CA ALA A 432 15.11 -31.95 -16.58
C ALA A 432 15.86 -33.21 -16.21
N HIS A 433 15.57 -33.77 -15.04
CA HIS A 433 16.07 -35.09 -14.67
C HIS A 433 14.95 -36.13 -14.82
N ALA A 434 15.32 -37.40 -14.90
CA ALA A 434 14.38 -38.48 -15.01
C ALA A 434 14.91 -39.67 -14.23
N GLY A 435 14.24 -40.00 -13.13
CA GLY A 435 14.54 -41.18 -12.35
C GLY A 435 13.35 -41.56 -11.48
N ALA A 436 13.05 -42.85 -11.43
CA ALA A 436 12.34 -43.44 -10.31
C ALA A 436 13.34 -43.65 -9.15
N LYS A 437 12.85 -43.77 -7.92
CA LYS A 437 13.68 -44.02 -6.74
C LYS A 437 14.56 -45.26 -6.99
N GLY A 438 15.89 -45.09 -7.04
CA GLY A 438 16.85 -46.19 -7.23
C GLY A 438 17.28 -46.53 -8.66
N VAL A 439 16.97 -45.72 -9.67
CA VAL A 439 17.43 -45.94 -11.07
C VAL A 439 18.31 -44.79 -11.55
N ALA A 440 19.33 -45.09 -12.38
CA ALA A 440 20.24 -44.09 -12.94
C ALA A 440 19.49 -42.96 -13.67
N PHE A 441 19.87 -41.71 -13.39
CA PHE A 441 19.15 -40.52 -13.86
C PHE A 441 19.43 -40.27 -15.35
N ALA A 442 18.40 -40.23 -16.18
CA ALA A 442 18.51 -39.65 -17.51
C ALA A 442 18.38 -38.12 -17.41
N SER A 443 19.37 -37.38 -17.92
CA SER A 443 19.28 -35.92 -18.07
C SER A 443 18.56 -35.62 -19.37
N ILE A 444 17.38 -35.00 -19.28
CA ILE A 444 16.50 -34.69 -20.41
C ILE A 444 16.60 -33.19 -20.71
N PRO A 445 17.18 -32.77 -21.83
CA PRO A 445 17.23 -31.36 -22.19
C PRO A 445 15.83 -30.80 -22.47
N VAL A 446 15.57 -29.60 -21.98
CA VAL A 446 14.33 -28.83 -22.20
C VAL A 446 14.60 -27.73 -23.20
N TYR A 447 13.66 -27.50 -24.10
CA TYR A 447 13.79 -26.61 -25.25
C TYR A 447 12.60 -25.67 -25.39
N VAL A 448 12.82 -24.60 -26.13
CA VAL A 448 11.79 -23.77 -26.74
C VAL A 448 12.08 -23.69 -28.24
N SER A 449 11.03 -23.73 -29.08
CA SER A 449 11.20 -23.53 -30.52
C SER A 449 11.47 -22.06 -30.82
N LYS A 450 12.13 -21.74 -31.92
CA LYS A 450 12.35 -20.34 -32.31
C LYS A 450 11.02 -19.60 -32.46
N ALA A 451 10.04 -20.23 -33.10
CA ALA A 451 8.75 -19.60 -33.34
C ALA A 451 7.98 -19.34 -32.04
N ASP A 452 8.04 -20.25 -31.07
CA ASP A 452 7.41 -20.06 -29.76
C ASP A 452 8.19 -19.04 -28.91
N ALA A 453 9.52 -18.99 -29.01
CA ALA A 453 10.34 -18.00 -28.35
C ALA A 453 10.08 -16.57 -28.87
N ASP A 454 9.95 -16.41 -30.19
CA ASP A 454 9.55 -15.14 -30.81
C ASP A 454 8.16 -14.72 -30.33
N TYR A 455 7.21 -15.66 -30.27
CA TYR A 455 5.86 -15.43 -29.75
C TYR A 455 5.85 -15.02 -28.26
N LEU A 456 6.61 -15.69 -27.41
CA LEU A 456 6.70 -15.34 -25.98
C LEU A 456 7.28 -13.92 -25.78
N ASN A 457 8.27 -13.55 -26.58
CA ASN A 457 8.80 -12.19 -26.60
C ASN A 457 7.76 -11.17 -27.09
N GLU A 458 6.94 -11.52 -28.08
CA GLU A 458 5.84 -10.67 -28.56
C GLU A 458 4.78 -10.44 -27.48
N VAL A 459 4.40 -11.49 -26.73
CA VAL A 459 3.47 -11.37 -25.59
C VAL A 459 4.03 -10.43 -24.52
N LEU A 460 5.34 -10.50 -24.22
CA LEU A 460 6.01 -9.58 -23.30
C LEU A 460 6.02 -8.14 -23.81
N ASP A 461 6.32 -7.95 -25.10
CA ASP A 461 6.33 -6.62 -25.71
C ASP A 461 4.92 -5.99 -25.68
N ARG A 462 3.86 -6.77 -25.95
CA ARG A 462 2.47 -6.34 -25.83
C ARG A 462 2.11 -5.96 -24.39
N GLY A 463 2.49 -6.80 -23.40
CA GLY A 463 2.28 -6.49 -21.99
C GLY A 463 3.02 -5.23 -21.54
N ASN A 464 4.26 -5.06 -21.96
CA ASN A 464 5.07 -3.87 -21.69
C ASN A 464 4.47 -2.59 -22.31
N ALA A 465 3.84 -2.70 -23.49
CA ALA A 465 3.11 -1.59 -24.09
C ALA A 465 1.85 -1.21 -23.27
N LEU A 466 1.14 -2.19 -22.71
CA LEU A 466 0.01 -1.93 -21.79
C LEU A 466 0.46 -1.26 -20.49
N ILE A 467 1.61 -1.68 -19.94
CA ILE A 467 2.23 -1.03 -18.77
C ILE A 467 2.57 0.44 -19.09
N ALA A 468 3.18 0.70 -20.24
CA ALA A 468 3.50 2.07 -20.68
C ALA A 468 2.24 2.95 -20.80
N LYS A 469 1.20 2.43 -21.49
CA LYS A 469 -0.09 3.10 -21.62
C LYS A 469 -0.75 3.37 -20.25
N ALA A 470 -0.62 2.46 -19.30
CA ALA A 470 -1.15 2.64 -17.94
C ALA A 470 -0.38 3.69 -17.13
N VAL A 471 0.95 3.80 -17.30
CA VAL A 471 1.76 4.88 -16.73
C VAL A 471 1.30 6.24 -17.25
N ASP A 472 1.14 6.38 -18.57
CA ASP A 472 0.66 7.62 -19.18
C ASP A 472 -0.71 8.00 -18.63
N LYS A 473 -1.63 7.03 -18.60
CA LYS A 473 -2.99 7.24 -18.09
C LYS A 473 -3.02 7.62 -16.60
N ALA A 474 -2.15 7.02 -15.79
CA ALA A 474 -2.03 7.36 -14.37
C ALA A 474 -1.58 8.82 -14.19
N ASN A 475 -0.63 9.30 -14.99
CA ASN A 475 -0.19 10.70 -14.94
C ASN A 475 -1.28 11.67 -15.42
N GLU A 476 -2.09 11.30 -16.42
CA GLU A 476 -3.28 12.08 -16.78
C GLU A 476 -4.24 12.23 -15.59
N THR A 477 -4.52 11.13 -14.88
CA THR A 477 -5.37 11.14 -13.68
C THR A 477 -4.78 12.02 -12.57
N LEU A 478 -3.48 11.90 -12.28
CA LEU A 478 -2.81 12.71 -11.25
C LEU A 478 -2.84 14.21 -11.60
N LYS A 479 -2.60 14.55 -12.88
CA LYS A 479 -2.68 15.92 -13.38
C LYS A 479 -4.10 16.49 -13.22
N ALA A 480 -5.13 15.71 -13.56
CA ALA A 480 -6.53 16.11 -13.37
C ALA A 480 -6.88 16.34 -11.89
N GLN A 481 -6.22 15.63 -10.97
CA GLN A 481 -6.38 15.77 -9.52
C GLN A 481 -5.51 16.89 -8.91
N GLY A 482 -4.71 17.60 -9.70
CA GLY A 482 -3.76 18.60 -9.20
C GLY A 482 -2.64 17.99 -8.34
N ARG A 483 -2.35 16.70 -8.51
CA ARG A 483 -1.35 15.96 -7.72
C ARG A 483 0.03 16.04 -8.41
N PRO A 484 1.08 16.56 -7.74
CA PRO A 484 2.39 16.74 -8.38
C PRO A 484 3.24 15.46 -8.44
N ALA A 485 2.83 14.38 -7.77
CA ALA A 485 3.53 13.11 -7.80
C ALA A 485 3.60 12.53 -9.22
N GLN A 486 4.66 11.80 -9.53
CA GLN A 486 4.91 11.29 -10.89
C GLN A 486 4.92 9.76 -10.92
N VAL A 487 4.30 9.18 -11.95
CA VAL A 487 4.50 7.78 -12.33
C VAL A 487 5.46 7.76 -13.52
N VAL A 488 6.57 7.06 -13.39
CA VAL A 488 7.65 7.08 -14.39
C VAL A 488 7.89 5.67 -14.90
N LEU A 489 7.85 5.51 -16.22
CA LEU A 489 8.20 4.26 -16.86
C LEU A 489 9.73 4.08 -16.90
N ALA A 490 10.20 2.92 -16.47
CA ALA A 490 11.56 2.44 -16.72
C ALA A 490 11.54 1.44 -17.87
N ASP A 491 11.60 1.99 -19.09
CA ASP A 491 11.55 1.31 -20.39
C ASP A 491 12.92 0.76 -20.86
N GLY A 492 14.00 1.10 -20.15
CA GLY A 492 15.36 0.64 -20.45
C GLY A 492 15.62 -0.85 -20.20
N VAL A 493 14.68 -1.58 -19.59
CA VAL A 493 14.87 -2.98 -19.17
C VAL A 493 15.17 -3.87 -20.37
N ASN A 494 14.37 -3.82 -21.43
CA ASN A 494 14.59 -4.66 -22.61
C ASN A 494 16.00 -4.45 -23.22
N LYS A 495 16.39 -3.19 -23.38
CA LYS A 495 17.70 -2.82 -23.92
C LYS A 495 18.85 -3.34 -23.07
N GLN A 496 18.68 -3.32 -21.74
CA GLN A 496 19.69 -3.80 -20.81
C GLN A 496 19.92 -5.31 -20.92
N PHE A 497 18.89 -6.08 -21.31
CA PHE A 497 18.95 -7.54 -21.42
C PHE A 497 19.22 -8.06 -22.85
N ASP A 498 19.37 -7.20 -23.87
CA ASP A 498 19.37 -7.61 -25.29
C ASP A 498 20.39 -8.70 -25.67
N ARG A 499 21.45 -8.90 -24.87
CA ARG A 499 22.50 -9.90 -25.11
C ARG A 499 22.61 -10.98 -24.03
N ASP A 500 21.75 -10.93 -23.03
CA ASP A 500 21.86 -11.74 -21.81
C ASP A 500 20.54 -12.49 -21.52
N ARG A 501 19.80 -12.87 -22.57
CA ARG A 501 18.54 -13.62 -22.50
C ARG A 501 18.82 -15.11 -22.36
N VAL A 502 17.80 -15.92 -22.08
CA VAL A 502 17.94 -17.36 -21.77
C VAL A 502 18.72 -18.14 -22.84
N CYS A 503 18.57 -17.76 -24.12
CA CYS A 503 19.22 -18.43 -25.25
C CYS A 503 20.54 -17.77 -25.68
N ASP A 504 20.90 -16.64 -25.09
CA ASP A 504 22.18 -16.01 -25.35
C ASP A 504 23.31 -16.78 -24.65
N VAL A 505 24.56 -16.41 -24.95
CA VAL A 505 25.75 -17.14 -24.48
C VAL A 505 25.95 -17.02 -22.97
N THR A 506 25.65 -15.83 -22.41
CA THR A 506 25.80 -15.48 -21.00
C THR A 506 24.46 -15.02 -20.44
N PRO A 507 23.53 -15.96 -20.17
CA PRO A 507 22.19 -15.59 -19.76
C PRO A 507 22.18 -14.97 -18.35
N HIS A 508 21.60 -13.77 -18.24
CA HIS A 508 21.26 -13.10 -16.97
C HIS A 508 19.83 -13.40 -16.52
N LEU A 509 19.10 -14.17 -17.33
CA LEU A 509 17.82 -14.80 -16.97
C LEU A 509 18.05 -16.29 -16.76
N ASN A 510 17.50 -16.84 -15.67
CA ASN A 510 17.50 -18.28 -15.47
C ASN A 510 16.74 -18.99 -16.59
N GLY A 511 17.29 -20.12 -17.03
CA GLY A 511 16.50 -21.10 -17.79
C GLY A 511 15.47 -21.82 -16.91
N VAL A 512 14.99 -22.98 -17.38
CA VAL A 512 14.20 -23.91 -16.57
C VAL A 512 15.11 -24.53 -15.51
N ILE A 513 14.80 -24.23 -14.24
CA ILE A 513 15.40 -24.85 -13.06
C ILE A 513 14.38 -25.86 -12.53
N LEU A 514 14.80 -27.09 -12.27
CA LEU A 514 13.96 -28.10 -11.61
C LEU A 514 14.54 -28.44 -10.25
N HIS A 515 13.68 -28.66 -9.25
CA HIS A 515 14.11 -29.14 -7.95
C HIS A 515 14.80 -30.51 -8.06
N GLY A 516 15.89 -30.71 -7.30
CA GLY A 516 16.59 -31.99 -7.26
C GLY A 516 15.78 -33.08 -6.57
N LEU A 517 15.93 -34.33 -7.03
CA LEU A 517 15.19 -35.51 -6.56
C LEU A 517 15.32 -35.82 -5.05
N GLN A 518 16.31 -35.25 -4.37
CA GLN A 518 16.49 -35.45 -2.91
C GLN A 518 15.51 -34.67 -2.03
N LYS A 519 14.86 -33.61 -2.55
CA LYS A 519 13.96 -32.77 -1.74
C LYS A 519 12.47 -33.13 -1.86
N SER A 520 12.07 -33.93 -2.86
CA SER A 520 10.67 -34.36 -3.03
C SER A 520 10.46 -35.75 -2.42
N THR A 521 9.54 -35.86 -1.46
CA THR A 521 9.14 -37.15 -0.87
C THR A 521 8.21 -37.96 -1.77
N ASP A 522 7.74 -37.39 -2.88
CA ASP A 522 6.80 -38.02 -3.80
C ASP A 522 7.47 -38.45 -5.11
N SER A 523 7.88 -39.72 -5.18
CA SER A 523 8.47 -40.36 -6.35
C SER A 523 7.59 -40.33 -7.63
N LYS A 524 6.32 -39.92 -7.55
CA LYS A 524 5.42 -39.79 -8.72
C LYS A 524 5.37 -38.36 -9.30
N ASN A 525 5.93 -37.37 -8.61
CA ASN A 525 5.78 -35.94 -8.95
C ASN A 525 7.10 -35.17 -9.15
N VAL A 526 8.25 -35.86 -9.08
CA VAL A 526 9.58 -35.23 -8.98
C VAL A 526 10.05 -34.39 -10.19
N HIS A 527 9.21 -34.18 -11.21
CA HIS A 527 9.56 -33.39 -12.41
C HIS A 527 8.40 -32.51 -12.89
N LYS A 528 7.40 -32.26 -12.04
CA LYS A 528 6.18 -31.57 -12.48
C LYS A 528 6.18 -30.07 -12.26
N ASP A 529 6.91 -29.55 -11.28
CA ASP A 529 6.87 -28.13 -10.96
C ASP A 529 8.28 -27.55 -11.06
N PRO A 530 8.55 -26.68 -12.06
CA PRO A 530 9.82 -26.00 -12.13
C PRO A 530 9.99 -25.12 -10.89
N ASP A 531 11.24 -25.00 -10.46
CA ASP A 531 11.62 -24.10 -9.39
C ASP A 531 11.19 -22.68 -9.76
N ASN A 532 10.64 -21.95 -8.78
CA ASN A 532 10.08 -20.62 -8.95
C ASN A 532 11.07 -19.61 -9.53
N ARG A 533 12.38 -19.86 -9.42
CA ARG A 533 13.46 -19.06 -10.01
C ARG A 533 13.56 -19.15 -11.53
N SER A 534 12.91 -20.13 -12.16
CA SER A 534 12.92 -20.32 -13.61
C SER A 534 12.44 -19.06 -14.33
N PHE A 535 13.13 -18.66 -15.42
CA PHE A 535 12.81 -17.47 -16.22
C PHE A 535 12.88 -16.12 -15.48
N HIS A 536 13.43 -16.06 -14.28
CA HIS A 536 13.64 -14.82 -13.55
C HIS A 536 15.08 -14.31 -13.70
N PRO A 537 15.33 -13.00 -13.47
CA PRO A 537 16.69 -12.47 -13.46
C PRO A 537 17.50 -13.09 -12.33
N ASN A 538 18.64 -13.68 -12.69
CA ASN A 538 19.63 -14.18 -11.75
C ASN A 538 20.39 -13.01 -11.09
N THR A 539 21.42 -13.26 -10.28
CA THR A 539 22.16 -12.19 -9.60
C THR A 539 22.71 -11.11 -10.54
N ASP A 540 23.18 -11.49 -11.73
CA ASP A 540 23.67 -10.54 -12.73
C ASP A 540 22.50 -9.80 -13.38
N GLY A 541 21.39 -10.49 -13.66
CA GLY A 541 20.16 -9.89 -14.16
C GLY A 541 19.50 -8.92 -13.17
N GLN A 542 19.58 -9.17 -11.87
CA GLN A 542 19.15 -8.21 -10.85
C GLN A 542 20.01 -6.94 -10.88
N SER A 543 21.31 -7.09 -11.16
CA SER A 543 22.21 -5.94 -11.33
C SER A 543 21.91 -5.17 -12.62
N ASP A 544 21.52 -5.85 -13.70
CA ASP A 544 21.00 -5.22 -14.92
C ASP A 544 19.71 -4.45 -14.66
N TYR A 545 18.75 -5.04 -13.97
CA TYR A 545 17.51 -4.34 -13.61
C TYR A 545 17.80 -3.05 -12.84
N ALA A 546 18.70 -3.09 -11.86
CA ALA A 546 19.11 -1.90 -11.11
C ALA A 546 19.74 -0.83 -12.01
N ARG A 547 20.50 -1.21 -13.04
CA ARG A 547 21.03 -0.29 -14.06
C ARG A 547 19.93 0.29 -14.93
N ALA A 548 19.00 -0.55 -15.40
CA ALA A 548 17.93 -0.16 -16.31
C ALA A 548 16.98 0.89 -15.73
N VAL A 549 16.76 0.86 -14.42
CA VAL A 549 15.88 1.82 -13.72
C VAL A 549 16.61 3.05 -13.19
N LYS A 550 17.96 3.03 -13.15
CA LYS A 550 18.79 4.01 -12.44
C LYS A 550 18.46 5.46 -12.80
N ASP A 551 18.35 5.75 -14.09
CA ASP A 551 18.15 7.11 -14.59
C ASP A 551 16.74 7.65 -14.30
N LYS A 552 15.80 6.78 -13.88
CA LYS A 552 14.44 7.15 -13.51
C LYS A 552 14.27 7.41 -12.01
N LEU A 553 15.28 7.11 -11.19
CA LEU A 553 15.15 7.18 -9.73
C LEU A 553 15.24 8.62 -9.19
N ASN A 554 16.00 9.49 -9.86
CA ASN A 554 16.28 10.86 -9.39
C ASN A 554 15.22 11.84 -9.86
#